data_AF-Q9P9D0-F1
#
_entry.id   AF-Q9P9D0-F1
#
_cell.length_a   1.000
_cell.length_b   1.000
_cell.length_c   1.000
_cell.angle_alpha   90.00
_cell.angle_beta   90.00
_cell.angle_gamma   90.00
#
_symmetry.space_group_name_H-M   'P 1'
#
loop_
_entity.id
_entity.type
_entity.pdbx_description
1 polymer ?
#
loop_
_entity_poly.entity_id
_entity_poly.type
_entity_poly.pdbx_seq_one_letter_code
_entity_poly.pdbx_strand_id
1 'polypeptide(L)'
;MHLKQRSCILLSVFLLSLASPLASSQSVSEPMSSQTEVLDSSWDSVEPVSKQAILTNPVDSMIDLASFSFDPLSDKLNLIPSTWRADMGNSLHLLQLNVNDGAIVESMATDYEFTILEAHGSAVWTIRLNDIQHLESINSLEVVRWIGDYSPGMKIGTNALGTTIAQIVLSKDVNPEYVALFSATLAEEGASIAWCSLDMCEAYYEFGMTNQQLRNIAFDQHVLFIEGSFSLSLHNNLAATEVGAVAVRAPSSLNLDGSGETIAVMDTGVDMDHPDLIGRVAAINTQFGLDSSPIDSNSGHGTHVAMTVLGDGTGDAVATGVAPEANLVMYALEHDPTGVFGRQGSIYDLLSDAELKTASVAVNAWGLNGNYGAYTADQDRQINMSPTINISFLSFRLVIMEAQVLQRLLLQEQPRMFFPLAQALMVASAPIHRKVQLSMEELNLI
;
A
#
# COMPACT_ATOMS: atom_id res chain seq x y z
N MET A 1 21.41 -67.79 3.89
CA MET A 1 20.47 -68.11 2.80
C MET A 1 19.32 -67.09 2.68
N HIS A 2 19.55 -65.79 2.94
CA HIS A 2 18.52 -64.73 2.81
C HIS A 2 19.00 -63.45 2.09
N LEU A 3 20.22 -63.45 1.51
CA LEU A 3 20.81 -62.28 0.83
C LEU A 3 20.76 -62.31 -0.72
N LYS A 4 20.26 -63.37 -1.37
CA LYS A 4 20.19 -63.47 -2.85
C LYS A 4 18.81 -63.16 -3.47
N GLN A 5 17.78 -62.91 -2.66
CA GLN A 5 16.40 -62.73 -3.16
C GLN A 5 15.97 -61.27 -3.33
N ARG A 6 16.71 -60.29 -2.78
CA ARG A 6 16.33 -58.86 -2.82
C ARG A 6 16.92 -58.06 -3.98
N SER A 7 17.96 -58.55 -4.66
CA SER A 7 18.55 -57.85 -5.82
C SER A 7 17.80 -58.12 -7.15
N CYS A 8 16.99 -59.17 -7.26
CA CYS A 8 16.26 -59.49 -8.50
C CYS A 8 14.94 -58.73 -8.68
N ILE A 9 14.39 -58.14 -7.62
CA ILE A 9 13.11 -57.40 -7.68
C ILE A 9 13.33 -55.93 -8.07
N LEU A 10 14.48 -55.34 -7.71
CA LEU A 10 14.81 -53.95 -8.07
C LEU A 10 15.23 -53.79 -9.54
N LEU A 11 15.81 -54.82 -10.17
CA LEU A 11 16.19 -54.75 -11.60
C LEU A 11 15.01 -54.97 -12.56
N SER A 12 13.93 -55.62 -12.10
CA SER A 12 12.75 -55.93 -12.93
C SER A 12 11.77 -54.76 -13.05
N VAL A 13 11.71 -53.86 -12.05
CA VAL A 13 10.85 -52.65 -12.13
C VAL A 13 11.51 -51.57 -13.00
N PHE A 14 12.84 -51.47 -13.01
CA PHE A 14 13.56 -50.45 -13.80
C PHE A 14 13.63 -50.76 -15.30
N LEU A 15 13.46 -52.03 -15.71
CA LEU A 15 13.45 -52.44 -17.12
C LEU A 15 12.06 -52.45 -17.78
N LEU A 16 10.97 -52.32 -17.01
CA LEU A 16 9.61 -52.21 -17.56
C LEU A 16 9.15 -50.78 -17.87
N SER A 17 9.87 -49.75 -17.42
CA SER A 17 9.55 -48.35 -17.76
C SER A 17 10.18 -47.85 -19.06
N LEU A 18 11.03 -48.66 -19.71
CA LEU A 18 11.76 -48.29 -20.93
C LEU A 18 11.17 -48.91 -22.22
N ALA A 19 10.05 -49.62 -22.12
CA ALA A 19 9.40 -50.27 -23.26
C ALA A 19 7.89 -50.00 -23.29
N SER A 20 7.50 -48.82 -23.75
CA SER A 20 6.18 -48.56 -24.39
C SER A 20 6.25 -47.30 -25.27
N PRO A 21 5.44 -47.23 -26.35
CA PRO A 21 5.90 -46.81 -27.65
C PRO A 21 5.83 -45.31 -27.88
N LEU A 22 6.72 -44.85 -28.78
CA LEU A 22 6.68 -43.59 -29.48
C LEU A 22 5.31 -43.46 -30.20
N ALA A 23 4.34 -42.80 -29.56
CA ALA A 23 3.03 -42.55 -30.14
C ALA A 23 3.06 -41.24 -30.93
N SER A 24 2.96 -41.39 -32.24
CA SER A 24 2.73 -40.35 -33.25
C SER A 24 1.58 -39.42 -32.86
N SER A 25 1.76 -38.12 -33.07
CA SER A 25 0.68 -37.14 -33.02
C SER A 25 -0.29 -37.39 -34.18
N GLN A 26 -1.37 -38.11 -33.91
CA GLN A 26 -2.55 -38.11 -34.78
C GLN A 26 -3.61 -37.19 -34.16
N SER A 27 -4.00 -36.18 -34.93
CA SER A 27 -5.15 -35.32 -34.67
C SER A 27 -6.42 -36.17 -34.77
N VAL A 28 -7.01 -36.51 -33.62
CA VAL A 28 -8.35 -37.10 -33.56
C VAL A 28 -9.33 -35.98 -33.27
N SER A 29 -10.04 -35.58 -34.32
CA SER A 29 -11.24 -34.77 -34.26
C SER A 29 -12.43 -35.66 -33.87
N GLU A 30 -12.90 -35.56 -32.63
CA GLU A 30 -14.27 -35.95 -32.27
C GLU A 30 -15.04 -34.73 -31.75
N PRO A 31 -16.34 -34.61 -32.08
CA PRO A 31 -17.08 -33.37 -31.91
C PRO A 31 -17.46 -33.19 -30.44
N MET A 32 -16.77 -32.26 -29.77
CA MET A 32 -17.22 -31.80 -28.46
C MET A 32 -18.52 -31.02 -28.66
N SER A 33 -19.60 -31.57 -28.12
CA SER A 33 -20.92 -30.97 -28.12
C SER A 33 -20.89 -29.52 -27.65
N SER A 34 -21.62 -28.68 -28.37
CA SER A 34 -21.86 -27.26 -28.13
C SER A 34 -22.55 -26.97 -26.79
N GLN A 35 -21.80 -27.01 -25.69
CA GLN A 35 -22.26 -26.52 -24.37
C GLN A 35 -21.24 -25.57 -23.72
N THR A 36 -20.57 -24.75 -24.53
CA THR A 36 -19.66 -23.70 -24.05
C THR A 36 -19.98 -22.33 -24.65
N GLU A 37 -21.27 -22.02 -24.84
CA GLU A 37 -21.70 -20.69 -25.33
C GLU A 37 -22.77 -20.01 -24.46
N VAL A 38 -23.01 -20.46 -23.21
CA VAL A 38 -24.08 -19.84 -22.37
C VAL A 38 -23.61 -19.28 -21.02
N LEU A 39 -22.37 -19.53 -20.58
CA LEU A 39 -21.93 -19.12 -19.23
C LEU A 39 -21.19 -17.77 -19.14
N ASP A 40 -21.13 -17.00 -20.23
CA ASP A 40 -20.62 -15.61 -20.23
C ASP A 40 -21.73 -14.56 -20.28
N SER A 41 -23.01 -14.99 -20.28
CA SER A 41 -24.18 -14.11 -20.38
C SER A 41 -24.87 -13.83 -19.03
N SER A 42 -24.34 -14.32 -17.93
CA SER A 42 -24.93 -14.23 -16.59
C SER A 42 -24.30 -13.18 -15.68
N TRP A 43 -23.55 -12.23 -16.26
CA TRP A 43 -23.30 -10.95 -15.61
C TRP A 43 -24.45 -10.02 -15.97
N ASP A 44 -25.51 -10.04 -15.17
CA ASP A 44 -26.55 -9.01 -15.26
C ASP A 44 -25.90 -7.66 -14.96
N SER A 45 -25.88 -6.76 -15.94
CA SER A 45 -25.49 -5.37 -15.70
C SER A 45 -26.51 -4.76 -14.73
N VAL A 46 -26.08 -4.49 -13.51
CA VAL A 46 -26.91 -3.76 -12.55
C VAL A 46 -26.88 -2.29 -12.92
N GLU A 47 -27.91 -1.83 -13.62
CA GLU A 47 -28.16 -0.39 -13.75
C GLU A 47 -28.61 0.15 -12.39
N PRO A 48 -28.02 1.26 -11.90
CA PRO A 48 -28.40 1.82 -10.62
C PRO A 48 -29.89 2.20 -10.63
N VAL A 49 -30.64 1.73 -9.62
CA VAL A 49 -32.09 1.97 -9.47
C VAL A 49 -32.43 3.47 -9.47
N SER A 50 -31.47 4.31 -9.05
CA SER A 50 -31.53 5.76 -9.22
C SER A 50 -30.12 6.36 -9.24
N LYS A 51 -29.87 7.29 -10.15
CA LYS A 51 -28.70 8.18 -10.09
C LYS A 51 -29.13 9.45 -9.36
N GLN A 52 -28.53 9.73 -8.21
CA GLN A 52 -28.73 10.99 -7.53
C GLN A 52 -27.58 11.92 -7.93
N ALA A 53 -27.91 13.06 -8.53
CA ALA A 53 -26.92 14.11 -8.76
C ALA A 53 -26.46 14.63 -7.38
N ILE A 54 -25.23 14.31 -7.00
CA ILE A 54 -24.57 14.97 -5.88
C ILE A 54 -24.17 16.36 -6.40
N LEU A 55 -24.56 17.41 -5.66
CA LEU A 55 -24.04 18.74 -5.93
C LEU A 55 -22.51 18.66 -5.80
N THR A 56 -21.81 18.82 -6.91
CA THR A 56 -20.36 18.99 -6.87
C THR A 56 -20.08 20.21 -6.02
N ASN A 57 -19.15 20.09 -5.08
CA ASN A 57 -18.62 21.27 -4.40
C ASN A 57 -18.13 22.25 -5.49
N PRO A 58 -18.30 23.56 -5.29
CA PRO A 58 -17.73 24.53 -6.22
C PRO A 58 -16.24 24.23 -6.38
N VAL A 59 -15.77 24.23 -7.63
CA VAL A 59 -14.34 24.04 -7.94
C VAL A 59 -13.56 25.15 -7.25
N ASP A 60 -12.49 24.78 -6.55
CA ASP A 60 -11.60 25.75 -5.94
C ASP A 60 -10.97 26.63 -7.03
N SER A 61 -11.02 27.95 -6.83
CA SER A 61 -10.37 28.90 -7.72
C SER A 61 -8.85 28.82 -7.65
N MET A 62 -8.31 28.34 -6.53
CA MET A 62 -6.88 28.25 -6.29
C MET A 62 -6.27 27.05 -7.01
N ILE A 63 -5.15 27.29 -7.67
CA ILE A 63 -4.25 26.25 -8.16
C ILE A 63 -3.17 26.07 -7.10
N ASP A 64 -3.15 24.90 -6.47
CA ASP A 64 -2.15 24.52 -5.47
C ASP A 64 -0.98 23.79 -6.13
N LEU A 65 0.20 24.40 -6.09
CA LEU A 65 1.46 23.75 -6.46
C LEU A 65 2.30 23.54 -5.21
N ALA A 66 3.30 22.66 -5.29
CA ALA A 66 4.10 22.31 -4.12
C ALA A 66 4.76 23.51 -3.41
N SER A 67 5.20 24.52 -4.17
CA SER A 67 5.87 25.69 -3.61
C SER A 67 4.96 26.88 -3.30
N PHE A 68 3.79 26.97 -3.92
CA PHE A 68 2.86 28.09 -3.75
C PHE A 68 1.49 27.81 -4.36
N SER A 69 0.49 28.53 -3.88
CA SER A 69 -0.86 28.54 -4.44
C SER A 69 -1.16 29.90 -5.07
N PHE A 70 -1.96 29.92 -6.13
CA PHE A 70 -2.39 31.17 -6.77
C PHE A 70 -3.75 31.00 -7.45
N ASP A 71 -4.52 32.09 -7.56
CA ASP A 71 -5.67 32.16 -8.46
C ASP A 71 -5.24 32.87 -9.76
N PRO A 72 -5.24 32.19 -10.90
CA PRO A 72 -4.78 32.77 -12.17
C PRO A 72 -5.59 33.98 -12.66
N LEU A 73 -6.83 34.18 -12.18
CA LEU A 73 -7.68 35.29 -12.61
C LEU A 73 -7.56 36.53 -11.72
N SER A 74 -7.16 36.39 -10.45
CA SER A 74 -6.96 37.51 -9.53
C SER A 74 -5.50 37.86 -9.29
N ASP A 75 -4.63 36.86 -9.26
CA ASP A 75 -3.23 37.04 -8.89
C ASP A 75 -2.39 37.40 -10.10
N LYS A 76 -1.49 38.35 -9.90
CA LYS A 76 -0.47 38.64 -10.91
C LYS A 76 0.60 37.57 -10.82
N LEU A 77 0.66 36.68 -11.80
CA LEU A 77 1.71 35.65 -12.04
C LEU A 77 3.16 36.20 -12.15
N ASN A 78 3.37 37.48 -11.83
CA ASN A 78 4.67 38.12 -11.65
C ASN A 78 5.52 37.52 -10.52
N LEU A 79 4.97 36.59 -9.74
CA LEU A 79 5.64 35.87 -8.65
C LEU A 79 6.81 35.00 -9.16
N ILE A 80 6.73 34.49 -10.39
CA ILE A 80 7.82 33.70 -10.98
C ILE A 80 8.86 34.66 -11.59
N PRO A 81 10.12 34.64 -11.10
CA PRO A 81 11.19 35.45 -11.67
C PRO A 81 11.35 35.13 -13.16
N SER A 82 11.69 36.14 -13.97
CA SER A 82 11.78 35.97 -15.43
C SER A 82 12.74 34.86 -15.86
N THR A 83 13.73 34.53 -15.04
CA THR A 83 14.70 33.44 -15.26
C THR A 83 14.12 32.04 -15.11
N TRP A 84 12.90 31.91 -14.59
CA TRP A 84 12.20 30.66 -14.31
C TRP A 84 10.88 30.53 -15.08
N ARG A 85 10.63 31.46 -16.01
CA ARG A 85 9.46 31.41 -16.89
C ARG A 85 9.74 30.50 -18.07
N ALA A 86 8.68 29.96 -18.64
CA ALA A 86 8.72 29.23 -19.89
C ALA A 86 9.37 30.07 -21.02
N ASP A 87 10.20 29.41 -21.82
CA ASP A 87 10.75 29.98 -23.06
C ASP A 87 9.77 29.81 -24.24
N MET A 88 10.04 30.50 -25.35
CA MET A 88 9.30 30.28 -26.60
C MET A 88 9.42 28.81 -27.03
N GLY A 89 8.29 28.11 -27.12
CA GLY A 89 8.22 26.68 -27.48
C GLY A 89 7.92 25.74 -26.31
N ASN A 90 7.61 26.26 -25.11
CA ASN A 90 7.05 25.45 -24.04
C ASN A 90 5.73 24.78 -24.48
N SER A 91 5.68 23.46 -24.33
CA SER A 91 4.50 22.65 -24.68
C SER A 91 3.62 22.35 -23.46
N LEU A 92 4.15 22.51 -22.23
CA LEU A 92 3.45 22.18 -20.99
C LEU A 92 2.57 23.32 -20.50
N HIS A 93 1.30 23.02 -20.25
CA HIS A 93 0.31 23.98 -19.80
C HIS A 93 -0.48 23.41 -18.62
N LEU A 94 -0.92 24.29 -17.73
CA LEU A 94 -1.92 23.99 -16.72
C LEU A 94 -3.30 24.39 -17.27
N LEU A 95 -4.24 23.46 -17.26
CA LEU A 95 -5.64 23.65 -17.64
C LEU A 95 -6.51 23.54 -16.39
N GLN A 96 -7.28 24.57 -16.09
CA GLN A 96 -8.27 24.57 -15.01
C GLN A 96 -9.68 24.66 -15.60
N LEU A 97 -10.57 23.75 -15.20
CA LEU A 97 -11.98 23.77 -15.60
C LEU A 97 -12.86 24.44 -14.54
N ASN A 98 -14.03 24.91 -14.95
CA ASN A 98 -15.09 25.37 -14.03
C ASN A 98 -15.81 24.20 -13.32
N VAL A 99 -15.57 22.97 -13.76
CA VAL A 99 -16.13 21.72 -13.23
C VAL A 99 -15.04 20.66 -13.09
N ASN A 100 -15.06 19.89 -11.99
CA ASN A 100 -14.12 18.80 -11.79
C ASN A 100 -14.60 17.53 -12.51
N ASP A 101 -14.54 17.53 -13.84
CA ASP A 101 -14.97 16.43 -14.69
C ASP A 101 -13.87 16.06 -15.70
N GLY A 102 -13.24 14.91 -15.49
CA GLY A 102 -12.17 14.40 -16.36
C GLY A 102 -12.66 14.01 -17.76
N ALA A 103 -13.93 13.61 -17.92
CA ALA A 103 -14.46 13.20 -19.22
C ALA A 103 -14.49 14.36 -20.22
N ILE A 104 -14.66 15.59 -19.72
CA ILE A 104 -14.59 16.81 -20.53
C ILE A 104 -13.16 17.01 -21.05
N VAL A 105 -12.16 16.83 -20.18
CA VAL A 105 -10.75 16.98 -20.56
C VAL A 105 -10.35 15.92 -21.58
N GLU A 106 -10.83 14.69 -21.44
CA GLU A 106 -10.60 13.62 -22.42
C GLU A 106 -11.22 13.92 -23.79
N SER A 107 -12.45 14.46 -23.83
CA SER A 107 -13.07 14.92 -25.08
C SER A 107 -12.25 16.04 -25.70
N MET A 108 -11.86 17.04 -24.91
CA MET A 108 -11.05 18.17 -25.37
C MET A 108 -9.67 17.73 -25.87
N ALA A 109 -9.05 16.74 -25.23
CA ALA A 109 -7.76 16.19 -25.67
C ALA A 109 -7.83 15.63 -27.09
N THR A 110 -8.97 15.03 -27.44
CA THR A 110 -9.24 14.54 -28.80
C THR A 110 -9.50 15.70 -29.78
N ASP A 111 -10.33 16.67 -29.39
CA ASP A 111 -10.74 17.77 -30.27
C ASP A 111 -9.61 18.76 -30.59
N TYR A 112 -8.71 18.99 -29.63
CA TYR A 112 -7.62 19.96 -29.72
C TYR A 112 -6.23 19.29 -29.78
N GLU A 113 -6.19 17.97 -29.95
CA GLU A 113 -4.96 17.18 -30.14
C GLU A 113 -3.89 17.47 -29.07
N PHE A 114 -4.24 17.38 -27.79
CA PHE A 114 -3.28 17.52 -26.69
C PHE A 114 -3.19 16.26 -25.83
N THR A 115 -2.06 16.08 -25.17
CA THR A 115 -1.84 14.95 -24.26
C THR A 115 -2.12 15.40 -22.83
N ILE A 116 -3.05 14.74 -22.15
CA ILE A 116 -3.23 14.90 -20.70
C ILE A 116 -2.05 14.21 -20.02
N LEU A 117 -1.27 14.88 -19.18
CA LEU A 117 -0.13 14.28 -18.49
C LEU A 117 -0.48 13.89 -17.06
N GLU A 118 -1.00 14.84 -16.27
CA GLU A 118 -1.32 14.64 -14.86
C GLU A 118 -2.62 15.36 -14.50
N ALA A 119 -3.40 14.75 -13.61
CA ALA A 119 -4.55 15.38 -12.97
C ALA A 119 -4.12 15.84 -11.57
N HIS A 120 -4.36 17.11 -11.28
CA HIS A 120 -4.17 17.71 -9.96
C HIS A 120 -5.51 17.80 -9.24
N GLY A 121 -5.47 18.09 -7.94
CA GLY A 121 -6.68 18.44 -7.19
C GLY A 121 -7.39 19.66 -7.79
N SER A 122 -8.67 19.84 -7.45
CA SER A 122 -9.43 21.06 -7.78
C SER A 122 -9.63 21.34 -9.28
N ALA A 123 -9.87 20.32 -10.09
CA ALA A 123 -10.15 20.45 -11.53
C ALA A 123 -9.01 21.12 -12.31
N VAL A 124 -7.77 20.76 -12.00
CA VAL A 124 -6.57 21.23 -12.70
C VAL A 124 -5.87 20.06 -13.35
N TRP A 125 -5.36 20.23 -14.57
CA TRP A 125 -4.61 19.21 -15.29
C TRP A 125 -3.33 19.81 -15.88
N THR A 126 -2.22 19.07 -15.81
CA THR A 126 -1.06 19.34 -16.66
C THR A 126 -1.29 18.68 -18.00
N ILE A 127 -1.22 19.47 -19.07
CA ILE A 127 -1.39 19.02 -20.44
C ILE A 127 -0.16 19.39 -21.29
N ARG A 128 0.06 18.65 -22.37
CA ARG A 128 1.03 18.97 -23.41
C ARG A 128 0.29 19.30 -24.70
N LEU A 129 0.36 20.55 -25.13
CA LEU A 129 -0.18 20.98 -26.41
C LEU A 129 0.79 20.58 -27.54
N ASN A 130 0.28 19.88 -28.55
CA ASN A 130 1.04 19.56 -29.75
C ASN A 130 1.14 20.77 -30.70
N ASP A 131 0.08 21.59 -30.76
CA ASP A 131 0.05 22.86 -31.47
C ASP A 131 -0.38 24.00 -30.53
N ILE A 132 0.53 24.96 -30.33
CA ILE A 132 0.30 26.14 -29.48
C ILE A 132 -0.82 27.04 -30.02
N GLN A 133 -1.17 26.93 -31.30
CA GLN A 133 -2.26 27.70 -31.92
C GLN A 133 -3.63 27.37 -31.29
N HIS A 134 -3.79 26.19 -30.71
CA HIS A 134 -5.03 25.81 -30.03
C HIS A 134 -5.22 26.51 -28.67
N LEU A 135 -4.17 27.11 -28.09
CA LEU A 135 -4.22 27.72 -26.76
C LEU A 135 -5.33 28.78 -26.63
N GLU A 136 -5.43 29.71 -27.58
CA GLU A 136 -6.47 30.75 -27.56
C GLU A 136 -7.86 30.16 -27.73
N SER A 137 -8.00 29.12 -28.56
CA SER A 137 -9.27 28.44 -28.80
C SER A 137 -9.75 27.72 -27.53
N ILE A 138 -8.85 26.99 -26.86
CA ILE A 138 -9.14 26.30 -25.60
C ILE A 138 -9.52 27.31 -24.50
N ASN A 139 -8.75 28.40 -24.37
CA ASN A 139 -9.01 29.44 -23.36
C ASN A 139 -10.36 30.16 -23.56
N SER A 140 -10.93 30.11 -24.76
CA SER A 140 -12.22 30.75 -25.07
C SER A 140 -13.44 29.90 -24.71
N LEU A 141 -13.25 28.63 -24.33
CA LEU A 141 -14.34 27.72 -24.00
C LEU A 141 -14.97 28.07 -22.65
N GLU A 142 -16.30 28.06 -22.56
CA GLU A 142 -17.04 28.37 -21.33
C GLU A 142 -16.73 27.39 -20.18
N VAL A 143 -16.37 26.15 -20.52
CA VAL A 143 -16.01 25.14 -19.52
C VAL A 143 -14.61 25.35 -18.93
N VAL A 144 -13.75 26.07 -19.63
CA VAL A 144 -12.38 26.37 -19.20
C VAL A 144 -12.40 27.63 -18.35
N ARG A 145 -11.88 27.52 -17.12
CA ARG A 145 -11.69 28.67 -16.24
C ARG A 145 -10.44 29.44 -16.62
N TRP A 146 -9.36 28.70 -16.86
CA TRP A 146 -8.05 29.26 -17.17
C TRP A 146 -7.15 28.21 -17.82
N ILE A 147 -6.28 28.66 -18.72
CA ILE A 147 -5.14 27.89 -19.21
C ILE A 147 -3.91 28.79 -19.31
N GLY A 148 -2.73 28.26 -18.95
CA GLY A 148 -1.47 28.99 -19.07
C GLY A 148 -0.23 28.11 -18.93
N ASP A 149 0.94 28.72 -19.13
CA ASP A 149 2.23 28.01 -19.12
C ASP A 149 2.51 27.31 -17.78
N TYR A 150 2.83 26.02 -17.84
CA TYR A 150 3.45 25.31 -16.72
C TYR A 150 4.96 25.55 -16.71
N SER A 151 5.36 26.69 -16.13
CA SER A 151 6.73 27.19 -16.17
C SER A 151 7.71 26.37 -15.33
N PRO A 152 9.03 26.35 -15.64
CA PRO A 152 10.04 25.64 -14.86
C PRO A 152 10.00 25.93 -13.35
N GLY A 153 9.76 27.19 -12.95
CA GLY A 153 9.63 27.57 -11.54
C GLY A 153 8.43 26.95 -10.81
N MET A 154 7.41 26.49 -11.54
CA MET A 154 6.23 25.82 -10.99
C MET A 154 6.47 24.33 -10.69
N LYS A 155 7.50 23.73 -11.29
CA LYS A 155 7.83 22.31 -11.17
C LYS A 155 8.65 21.98 -9.92
N ILE A 156 8.95 22.95 -9.08
CA ILE A 156 9.97 22.83 -8.04
C ILE A 156 9.27 22.72 -6.68
N GLY A 157 9.56 21.65 -5.95
CA GLY A 157 9.16 21.46 -4.57
C GLY A 157 9.96 22.32 -3.60
N THR A 158 9.40 22.57 -2.42
CA THR A 158 9.96 23.51 -1.43
C THR A 158 11.35 23.17 -0.91
N ASN A 159 11.76 21.89 -1.03
CA ASN A 159 13.01 21.35 -0.52
C ASN A 159 13.98 20.89 -1.63
N ALA A 160 13.71 21.18 -2.90
CA ALA A 160 14.56 20.74 -4.00
C ALA A 160 15.95 21.40 -4.01
N LEU A 161 16.03 22.69 -3.65
CA LEU A 161 17.30 23.40 -3.62
C LEU A 161 18.15 22.93 -2.43
N GLY A 162 19.39 22.51 -2.71
CA GLY A 162 20.34 22.03 -1.71
C GLY A 162 20.11 20.60 -1.24
N THR A 163 19.11 19.89 -1.79
CA THR A 163 18.88 18.48 -1.44
C THR A 163 20.03 17.59 -1.89
N THR A 164 20.35 16.58 -1.09
CA THR A 164 21.32 15.53 -1.44
C THR A 164 20.69 14.41 -2.25
N ILE A 165 19.39 14.17 -2.08
CA ILE A 165 18.61 13.19 -2.85
C ILE A 165 17.49 13.96 -3.54
N ALA A 166 17.46 13.96 -4.87
CA ALA A 166 16.42 14.59 -5.65
C ALA A 166 15.55 13.52 -6.30
N GLN A 167 14.24 13.64 -6.17
CA GLN A 167 13.27 12.90 -6.96
C GLN A 167 12.73 13.80 -8.07
N ILE A 168 12.69 13.25 -9.28
CA ILE A 168 12.34 13.98 -10.50
C ILE A 168 11.28 13.17 -11.22
N VAL A 169 10.07 13.72 -11.31
CA VAL A 169 8.93 13.09 -11.98
C VAL A 169 8.98 13.41 -13.47
N LEU A 170 8.92 12.36 -14.28
CA LEU A 170 8.88 12.44 -15.72
C LEU A 170 7.44 12.40 -16.25
N SER A 171 7.23 12.97 -17.43
CA SER A 171 5.96 12.95 -18.11
C SER A 171 5.67 11.56 -18.65
N LYS A 172 4.41 11.11 -18.53
CA LYS A 172 4.01 9.74 -18.90
C LYS A 172 4.12 9.41 -20.40
N ASP A 173 4.34 10.42 -21.24
CA ASP A 173 4.53 10.29 -22.69
C ASP A 173 6.01 10.17 -23.09
N VAL A 174 6.91 10.08 -22.11
CA VAL A 174 8.33 9.75 -22.32
C VAL A 174 8.49 8.35 -22.92
N ASN A 175 9.40 8.23 -23.90
CA ASN A 175 9.82 6.93 -24.40
C ASN A 175 11.00 6.35 -23.58
N PRO A 176 11.18 5.01 -23.54
CA PRO A 176 12.26 4.39 -22.76
C PRO A 176 13.68 4.81 -23.17
N GLU A 177 13.91 5.21 -24.42
CA GLU A 177 15.23 5.68 -24.88
C GLU A 177 15.61 7.02 -24.24
N TYR A 178 14.63 7.92 -24.11
CA TYR A 178 14.79 9.20 -23.44
C TYR A 178 15.10 9.00 -21.96
N VAL A 179 14.47 8.05 -21.27
CA VAL A 179 14.75 7.75 -19.85
C VAL A 179 16.23 7.42 -19.63
N ALA A 180 16.81 6.59 -20.50
CA ALA A 180 18.21 6.22 -20.42
C ALA A 180 19.15 7.43 -20.68
N LEU A 181 18.81 8.27 -21.65
CA LEU A 181 19.54 9.49 -21.95
C LEU A 181 19.45 10.49 -20.79
N PHE A 182 18.27 10.67 -20.23
CA PHE A 182 18.02 11.62 -19.16
C PHE A 182 18.76 11.23 -17.87
N SER A 183 18.84 9.94 -17.54
CA SER A 183 19.70 9.45 -16.45
C SER A 183 21.17 9.86 -16.64
N ALA A 184 21.68 9.80 -17.87
CA ALA A 184 23.03 10.28 -18.19
C ALA A 184 23.14 11.81 -18.08
N THR A 185 22.11 12.55 -18.50
CA THR A 185 22.03 14.01 -18.31
C THR A 185 22.10 14.40 -16.84
N LEU A 186 21.43 13.67 -15.94
CA LEU A 186 21.52 13.93 -14.49
C LEU A 186 22.95 13.76 -13.97
N ALA A 187 23.70 12.78 -14.47
CA ALA A 187 25.10 12.59 -14.13
C ALA A 187 26.00 13.71 -14.71
N GLU A 188 25.73 14.19 -15.93
CA GLU A 188 26.40 15.35 -16.52
C GLU A 188 26.13 16.64 -15.75
N GLU A 189 24.91 16.77 -15.20
CA GLU A 189 24.51 17.82 -14.26
C GLU A 189 25.07 17.61 -12.85
N GLY A 190 26.01 16.68 -12.65
CA GLY A 190 26.77 16.54 -11.40
C GLY A 190 26.12 15.66 -10.33
N ALA A 191 25.11 14.85 -10.68
CA ALA A 191 24.69 13.74 -9.83
C ALA A 191 25.80 12.67 -9.79
N SER A 192 26.19 12.21 -8.61
CA SER A 192 27.16 11.12 -8.49
C SER A 192 26.57 9.76 -8.83
N ILE A 193 25.26 9.62 -8.59
CA ILE A 193 24.47 8.45 -8.94
C ILE A 193 23.11 8.96 -9.42
N ALA A 194 22.62 8.44 -10.53
CA ALA A 194 21.27 8.68 -11.00
C ALA A 194 20.71 7.38 -11.57
N TRP A 195 19.43 7.13 -11.31
CA TRP A 195 18.67 6.07 -11.95
C TRP A 195 17.27 6.56 -12.24
N CYS A 196 16.68 6.00 -13.29
CA CYS A 196 15.35 6.36 -13.73
C CYS A 196 14.53 5.12 -14.03
N SER A 197 13.26 5.21 -13.68
CA SER A 197 12.16 4.39 -14.17
C SER A 197 11.40 5.18 -15.25
N LEU A 198 10.29 4.66 -15.75
CA LEU A 198 9.54 5.30 -16.84
C LEU A 198 8.92 6.64 -16.45
N ASP A 199 8.60 6.82 -15.18
CA ASP A 199 7.84 7.96 -14.65
C ASP A 199 8.60 8.75 -13.58
N MET A 200 9.71 8.23 -13.07
CA MET A 200 10.48 8.89 -12.02
C MET A 200 11.97 8.58 -12.08
N CYS A 201 12.79 9.59 -11.80
CA CYS A 201 14.22 9.46 -11.54
C CYS A 201 14.56 9.82 -10.10
N GLU A 202 15.60 9.19 -9.59
CA GLU A 202 16.26 9.59 -8.35
C GLU A 202 17.74 9.88 -8.63
N ALA A 203 18.23 11.01 -8.11
CA ALA A 203 19.59 11.47 -8.31
C ALA A 203 20.22 11.95 -7.01
N TYR A 204 21.48 11.54 -6.78
CA TYR A 204 22.25 11.89 -5.61
C TYR A 204 23.26 13.00 -5.91
N TYR A 205 23.22 14.09 -5.15
CA TYR A 205 24.12 15.24 -5.25
C TYR A 205 24.95 15.37 -3.97
N GLU A 206 26.23 14.98 -4.03
CA GLU A 206 27.13 14.91 -2.86
C GLU A 206 27.21 16.23 -2.06
N PHE A 207 27.15 17.37 -2.74
CA PHE A 207 27.24 18.70 -2.13
C PHE A 207 25.91 19.48 -2.15
N GLY A 208 24.81 18.77 -2.39
CA GLY A 208 23.48 19.35 -2.54
C GLY A 208 23.25 19.93 -3.94
N MET A 209 22.00 19.85 -4.43
CA MET A 209 21.64 20.38 -5.75
C MET A 209 21.73 21.92 -5.78
N THR A 210 22.46 22.46 -6.76
CA THR A 210 22.62 23.90 -6.96
C THR A 210 21.46 24.50 -7.76
N ASN A 211 21.28 25.82 -7.65
CA ASN A 211 20.31 26.56 -8.46
C ASN A 211 20.52 26.40 -9.98
N GLN A 212 21.75 26.16 -10.44
CA GLN A 212 22.01 26.00 -11.88
C GLN A 212 21.56 24.62 -12.36
N GLN A 213 21.90 23.56 -11.62
CA GLN A 213 21.48 22.19 -11.93
C GLN A 213 19.95 22.07 -11.88
N LEU A 214 19.33 22.62 -10.82
CA LEU A 214 17.87 22.63 -10.69
C LEU A 214 17.19 23.35 -11.86
N ARG A 215 17.76 24.47 -12.33
CA ARG A 215 17.28 25.13 -13.56
C ARG A 215 17.41 24.22 -14.77
N ASN A 216 18.59 23.70 -15.05
CA ASN A 216 18.83 22.88 -16.23
C ASN A 216 17.84 21.71 -16.32
N ILE A 217 17.55 21.07 -15.19
CA ILE A 217 16.60 19.95 -15.09
C ILE A 217 15.15 20.44 -15.24
N ALA A 218 14.74 21.52 -14.55
CA ALA A 218 13.35 22.01 -14.59
C ALA A 218 12.93 22.53 -15.98
N PHE A 219 13.88 22.97 -16.81
CA PHE A 219 13.61 23.42 -18.16
C PHE A 219 13.35 22.28 -19.15
N ASP A 220 13.64 21.03 -18.79
CA ASP A 220 13.25 19.90 -19.63
C ASP A 220 11.72 19.77 -19.69
N GLN A 221 11.18 19.61 -20.90
CA GLN A 221 9.74 19.50 -21.14
C GLN A 221 9.15 18.17 -20.68
N HIS A 222 9.98 17.16 -20.43
CA HIS A 222 9.55 15.88 -19.87
C HIS A 222 9.61 15.86 -18.35
N VAL A 223 10.21 16.86 -17.71
CA VAL A 223 10.16 16.98 -16.25
C VAL A 223 8.87 17.67 -15.84
N LEU A 224 8.08 17.00 -15.00
CA LEU A 224 6.84 17.52 -14.43
C LEU A 224 7.05 18.10 -13.03
N PHE A 225 7.92 17.49 -12.24
CA PHE A 225 8.12 17.88 -10.86
C PHE A 225 9.52 17.49 -10.34
N ILE A 226 10.08 18.27 -9.43
CA ILE A 226 11.38 18.03 -8.78
C ILE A 226 11.24 18.33 -7.30
N GLU A 227 11.59 17.37 -6.44
CA GLU A 227 11.61 17.56 -4.99
C GLU A 227 12.83 16.95 -4.32
N GLY A 228 13.13 17.41 -3.11
CA GLY A 228 14.09 16.74 -2.26
C GLY A 228 13.46 15.52 -1.59
N SER A 229 14.13 14.38 -1.66
CA SER A 229 13.74 13.17 -0.96
C SER A 229 14.67 12.90 0.24
N PHE A 230 14.27 11.94 1.05
CA PHE A 230 15.01 11.52 2.24
C PHE A 230 15.55 10.10 2.06
N SER A 231 16.62 9.79 2.78
CA SER A 231 17.10 8.41 2.83
C SER A 231 16.01 7.51 3.40
N LEU A 232 15.69 6.43 2.69
CA LEU A 232 14.79 5.42 3.21
C LEU A 232 15.39 4.81 4.48
N SER A 233 14.60 4.79 5.54
CA SER A 233 14.93 4.18 6.83
C SER A 233 13.88 3.16 7.22
N LEU A 234 14.32 2.02 7.74
CA LEU A 234 13.42 1.00 8.25
C LEU A 234 12.85 1.46 9.59
N HIS A 235 11.54 1.63 9.64
CA HIS A 235 10.79 1.84 10.88
C HIS A 235 10.00 0.59 11.20
N ASN A 236 10.15 0.07 12.42
CA ASN A 236 9.43 -1.14 12.86
C ASN A 236 8.66 -0.90 14.18
N ASN A 237 8.42 0.36 14.50
CA ASN A 237 7.87 0.83 15.78
C ASN A 237 6.73 1.85 15.61
N LEU A 238 6.30 2.13 14.37
CA LEU A 238 5.28 3.15 14.11
C LEU A 238 3.85 2.63 14.24
N ALA A 239 3.64 1.32 14.31
CA ALA A 239 2.32 0.70 14.33
C ALA A 239 1.38 1.32 15.38
N ALA A 240 1.85 1.51 16.62
CA ALA A 240 1.05 2.10 17.70
C ALA A 240 0.70 3.58 17.45
N THR A 241 1.55 4.32 16.74
CA THR A 241 1.30 5.71 16.35
C THR A 241 0.27 5.78 15.23
N GLU A 242 0.45 4.97 14.18
CA GLU A 242 -0.42 4.97 12.99
C GLU A 242 -1.86 4.53 13.32
N VAL A 243 -2.04 3.56 14.21
CA VAL A 243 -3.38 3.16 14.66
C VAL A 243 -3.98 4.13 15.68
N GLY A 244 -3.24 5.16 16.12
CA GLY A 244 -3.69 6.15 17.09
C GLY A 244 -3.66 5.70 18.55
N ALA A 245 -3.07 4.54 18.86
CA ALA A 245 -3.00 4.01 20.23
C ALA A 245 -2.19 4.91 21.17
N VAL A 246 -1.14 5.58 20.66
CA VAL A 246 -0.36 6.58 21.44
C VAL A 246 -1.26 7.71 21.94
N ALA A 247 -2.17 8.22 21.09
CA ALA A 247 -3.07 9.30 21.46
C ALA A 247 -4.13 8.86 22.47
N VAL A 248 -4.61 7.62 22.39
CA VAL A 248 -5.61 7.07 23.33
C VAL A 248 -4.99 6.77 24.71
N ARG A 249 -3.73 6.32 24.76
CA ARG A 249 -2.96 6.08 26.00
C ARG A 249 -2.54 7.36 26.71
N ALA A 250 -2.46 8.48 26.00
CA ALA A 250 -2.12 9.77 26.61
C ALA A 250 -3.07 10.04 27.80
N PRO A 251 -2.58 10.69 28.89
CA PRO A 251 -3.34 10.83 30.13
C PRO A 251 -4.72 11.43 29.87
N SER A 252 -5.73 10.55 29.80
CA SER A 252 -7.12 10.85 29.56
C SER A 252 -7.91 10.23 30.71
N SER A 253 -9.17 10.62 30.90
CA SER A 253 -9.99 10.11 32.00
C SER A 253 -10.24 8.59 31.95
N LEU A 254 -9.81 7.89 30.89
CA LEU A 254 -10.10 6.48 30.66
C LEU A 254 -8.90 5.54 30.89
N ASN A 255 -7.65 6.03 30.94
CA ASN A 255 -6.43 5.22 31.12
C ASN A 255 -6.47 3.86 30.38
N LEU A 256 -6.66 3.92 29.06
CA LEU A 256 -6.79 2.71 28.24
C LEU A 256 -5.39 2.28 27.77
N ASP A 257 -4.80 1.31 28.47
CA ASP A 257 -3.46 0.76 28.22
C ASP A 257 -3.44 -0.77 28.11
N GLY A 258 -4.60 -1.42 28.21
CA GLY A 258 -4.75 -2.88 28.20
C GLY A 258 -4.73 -3.54 29.59
N SER A 259 -4.64 -2.76 30.66
CA SER A 259 -4.68 -3.27 32.03
C SER A 259 -5.88 -4.19 32.27
N GLY A 260 -5.61 -5.41 32.71
CA GLY A 260 -6.63 -6.42 33.03
C GLY A 260 -7.13 -7.23 31.83
N GLU A 261 -6.69 -6.91 30.62
CA GLU A 261 -6.98 -7.70 29.42
C GLU A 261 -5.93 -8.79 29.21
N THR A 262 -6.34 -9.85 28.52
CA THR A 262 -5.46 -10.93 28.07
C THR A 262 -5.59 -11.05 26.56
N ILE A 263 -4.46 -11.05 25.86
CA ILE A 263 -4.38 -11.15 24.41
C ILE A 263 -3.71 -12.47 24.05
N ALA A 264 -4.39 -13.26 23.22
CA ALA A 264 -3.83 -14.47 22.64
C ALA A 264 -3.08 -14.13 21.35
N VAL A 265 -1.79 -14.43 21.29
CA VAL A 265 -0.99 -14.34 20.06
C VAL A 265 -0.75 -15.76 19.56
N MET A 266 -1.17 -16.03 18.33
CA MET A 266 -1.10 -17.35 17.71
C MET A 266 -0.15 -17.27 16.54
N ASP A 267 1.10 -17.69 16.75
CA ASP A 267 2.18 -17.36 15.82
C ASP A 267 3.39 -18.30 15.99
N THR A 268 4.57 -17.96 15.47
CA THR A 268 5.72 -18.87 15.37
C THR A 268 6.26 -19.31 16.73
N GLY A 269 6.30 -18.41 17.69
CA GLY A 269 6.79 -18.68 19.04
C GLY A 269 6.93 -17.37 19.81
N VAL A 270 7.61 -17.42 20.95
CA VAL A 270 7.99 -16.22 21.68
C VAL A 270 9.36 -16.35 22.33
N ASP A 271 10.16 -15.28 22.27
CA ASP A 271 11.32 -15.09 23.14
C ASP A 271 10.85 -14.74 24.56
N MET A 272 10.83 -15.75 25.44
CA MET A 272 10.35 -15.60 26.82
C MET A 272 11.27 -14.74 27.70
N ASP A 273 12.53 -14.57 27.31
CA ASP A 273 13.51 -13.79 28.05
C ASP A 273 13.55 -12.32 27.57
N HIS A 274 12.64 -11.94 26.67
CA HIS A 274 12.50 -10.56 26.22
C HIS A 274 12.11 -9.64 27.39
N PRO A 275 12.82 -8.52 27.62
CA PRO A 275 12.58 -7.65 28.78
C PRO A 275 11.12 -7.18 28.89
N ASP A 276 10.50 -6.85 27.75
CA ASP A 276 9.12 -6.38 27.68
C ASP A 276 8.03 -7.40 28.05
N LEU A 277 8.38 -8.67 28.26
CA LEU A 277 7.44 -9.74 28.64
C LEU A 277 7.54 -10.15 30.10
N ILE A 278 8.49 -9.60 30.86
CA ILE A 278 8.75 -10.03 32.24
C ILE A 278 7.49 -9.84 33.09
N GLY A 279 6.94 -10.96 33.57
CA GLY A 279 5.74 -10.98 34.42
C GLY A 279 4.42 -10.80 33.68
N ARG A 280 4.41 -10.85 32.34
CA ARG A 280 3.21 -10.62 31.50
C ARG A 280 2.73 -11.85 30.75
N VAL A 281 3.50 -12.94 30.75
CA VAL A 281 3.10 -14.20 30.11
C VAL A 281 2.18 -14.99 31.04
N ALA A 282 0.89 -15.02 30.70
CA ALA A 282 -0.13 -15.78 31.44
C ALA A 282 -0.09 -17.28 31.11
N ALA A 283 0.17 -17.63 29.84
CA ALA A 283 0.31 -19.00 29.40
C ALA A 283 1.06 -19.11 28.06
N ILE A 284 1.64 -20.28 27.83
CA ILE A 284 2.24 -20.67 26.55
C ILE A 284 1.69 -22.05 26.17
N ASN A 285 1.17 -22.19 24.96
CA ASN A 285 0.62 -23.42 24.45
C ASN A 285 1.31 -23.85 23.16
N THR A 286 1.80 -25.08 23.13
CA THR A 286 2.45 -25.72 21.97
C THR A 286 1.62 -26.88 21.40
N GLN A 287 0.48 -27.23 22.01
CA GLN A 287 -0.32 -28.39 21.61
C GLN A 287 -0.96 -28.26 20.22
N PHE A 288 -1.05 -27.02 19.71
CA PHE A 288 -1.55 -26.72 18.38
C PHE A 288 -0.44 -26.46 17.36
N GLY A 289 0.83 -26.45 17.78
CA GLY A 289 1.98 -26.26 16.90
C GLY A 289 2.56 -27.58 16.41
N LEU A 290 3.59 -27.50 15.57
CA LEU A 290 4.21 -28.68 14.95
C LEU A 290 5.21 -29.41 15.87
N ASP A 291 5.65 -28.76 16.95
CA ASP A 291 6.44 -29.37 18.01
C ASP A 291 6.02 -28.88 19.41
N SER A 292 6.81 -29.25 20.42
CA SER A 292 6.62 -28.84 21.81
C SER A 292 7.49 -27.64 22.22
N SER A 293 8.18 -26.98 21.28
CA SER A 293 9.05 -25.84 21.55
C SER A 293 8.24 -24.54 21.45
N PRO A 294 8.29 -23.65 22.45
CA PRO A 294 7.70 -22.33 22.35
C PRO A 294 8.67 -21.28 21.79
N ILE A 295 9.93 -21.66 21.56
CA ILE A 295 11.01 -20.75 21.22
C ILE A 295 10.83 -20.27 19.78
N ASP A 296 11.10 -18.98 19.56
CA ASP A 296 10.99 -18.33 18.26
C ASP A 296 12.37 -18.10 17.64
N SER A 297 13.21 -19.14 17.56
CA SER A 297 14.62 -18.98 17.17
C SER A 297 14.85 -18.82 15.67
N ASN A 298 13.85 -19.20 14.86
CA ASN A 298 13.99 -19.28 13.41
C ASN A 298 13.48 -18.01 12.72
N SER A 299 12.19 -17.74 12.87
CA SER A 299 11.53 -16.63 12.19
C SER A 299 11.54 -15.34 13.01
N GLY A 300 11.37 -15.41 14.33
CA GLY A 300 11.22 -14.24 15.20
C GLY A 300 9.89 -13.50 15.00
N HIS A 301 8.98 -14.05 14.19
CA HIS A 301 7.76 -13.37 13.78
C HIS A 301 6.76 -13.24 14.93
N GLY A 302 6.54 -14.31 15.69
CA GLY A 302 5.62 -14.32 16.83
C GLY A 302 6.06 -13.39 17.96
N THR A 303 7.37 -13.32 18.21
CA THR A 303 7.95 -12.36 19.17
C THR A 303 7.71 -10.93 18.69
N HIS A 304 7.95 -10.64 17.41
CA HIS A 304 7.70 -9.32 16.83
C HIS A 304 6.21 -8.91 16.90
N VAL A 305 5.30 -9.85 16.60
CA VAL A 305 3.85 -9.65 16.72
C VAL A 305 3.46 -9.39 18.17
N ALA A 306 3.96 -10.18 19.12
CA ALA A 306 3.69 -9.98 20.54
C ALA A 306 4.18 -8.61 21.03
N MET A 307 5.36 -8.16 20.60
CA MET A 307 5.91 -6.85 20.99
C MET A 307 5.10 -5.69 20.41
N THR A 308 4.70 -5.80 19.14
CA THR A 308 3.83 -4.81 18.48
C THR A 308 2.51 -4.64 19.23
N VAL A 309 1.96 -5.73 19.75
CA VAL A 309 0.67 -5.74 20.45
C VAL A 309 0.79 -5.26 21.90
N LEU A 310 1.73 -5.80 22.69
CA LEU A 310 1.74 -5.63 24.14
C LEU A 310 3.12 -5.39 24.77
N GLY A 311 4.16 -5.13 23.98
CA GLY A 311 5.48 -4.78 24.52
C GLY A 311 5.39 -3.52 25.38
N ASP A 312 5.92 -3.58 26.60
CA ASP A 312 5.83 -2.49 27.58
C ASP A 312 6.85 -1.36 27.36
N GLY A 313 7.79 -1.55 26.42
CA GLY A 313 8.82 -0.57 26.09
C GLY A 313 10.01 -0.55 27.05
N THR A 314 10.16 -1.54 27.94
CA THR A 314 11.32 -1.63 28.85
C THR A 314 12.64 -1.88 28.12
N GLY A 315 12.61 -2.67 27.04
CA GLY A 315 13.75 -2.86 26.14
C GLY A 315 14.02 -1.65 25.24
N ASP A 316 12.95 -1.03 24.72
CA ASP A 316 13.01 0.21 23.96
C ASP A 316 11.69 1.00 24.05
N ALA A 317 11.73 2.17 24.70
CA ALA A 317 10.54 3.01 24.89
C ALA A 317 9.89 3.47 23.58
N VAL A 318 10.66 3.61 22.49
CA VAL A 318 10.07 4.00 21.19
C VAL A 318 9.35 2.84 20.50
N ALA A 319 9.50 1.61 20.99
CA ALA A 319 8.87 0.40 20.47
C ALA A 319 7.70 -0.09 21.35
N THR A 320 7.22 0.73 22.29
CA THR A 320 6.08 0.40 23.15
C THR A 320 4.86 -0.01 22.29
N GLY A 321 4.37 -1.22 22.52
CA GLY A 321 3.24 -1.82 21.81
C GLY A 321 1.90 -1.11 22.03
N VAL A 322 0.84 -1.61 21.42
CA VAL A 322 -0.49 -0.97 21.47
C VAL A 322 -1.13 -1.00 22.87
N ALA A 323 -1.07 -2.15 23.54
CA ALA A 323 -1.67 -2.42 24.85
C ALA A 323 -0.58 -2.87 25.85
N PRO A 324 0.29 -1.94 26.30
CA PRO A 324 1.47 -2.26 27.09
C PRO A 324 1.18 -2.81 28.49
N GLU A 325 -0.07 -2.81 28.96
CA GLU A 325 -0.49 -3.38 30.25
C GLU A 325 -1.29 -4.71 30.14
N ALA A 326 -1.46 -5.27 28.93
CA ALA A 326 -2.16 -6.54 28.70
C ALA A 326 -1.31 -7.80 28.99
N ASN A 327 -1.95 -8.92 29.33
CA ASN A 327 -1.27 -10.21 29.50
C ASN A 327 -1.19 -11.00 28.19
N LEU A 328 -0.11 -11.75 27.99
CA LEU A 328 0.10 -12.61 26.83
C LEU A 328 -0.34 -14.05 27.10
N VAL A 329 -1.14 -14.60 26.19
CA VAL A 329 -1.27 -16.04 26.00
C VAL A 329 -0.66 -16.40 24.65
N MET A 330 0.47 -17.09 24.65
CA MET A 330 1.15 -17.46 23.40
C MET A 330 0.68 -18.84 22.92
N TYR A 331 0.42 -18.96 21.63
CA TYR A 331 0.30 -20.24 20.92
C TYR A 331 1.42 -20.33 19.90
N ALA A 332 2.41 -21.18 20.18
CA ALA A 332 3.53 -21.42 19.27
C ALA A 332 3.13 -22.47 18.23
N LEU A 333 3.25 -22.10 16.95
CA LEU A 333 2.80 -22.86 15.79
C LEU A 333 3.95 -23.24 14.84
N GLU A 334 5.14 -22.67 15.01
CA GLU A 334 6.32 -23.03 14.22
C GLU A 334 6.99 -24.30 14.75
N HIS A 335 7.52 -25.12 13.85
CA HIS A 335 8.50 -26.13 14.20
C HIS A 335 9.88 -25.45 14.34
N ASP A 336 10.27 -25.17 15.58
CA ASP A 336 11.45 -24.35 15.94
C ASP A 336 12.75 -24.81 15.22
N PRO A 337 13.08 -26.11 15.13
CA PRO A 337 14.29 -26.54 14.42
C PRO A 337 14.31 -26.31 12.91
N THR A 338 13.16 -26.15 12.25
CA THR A 338 13.09 -26.08 10.77
C THR A 338 12.47 -24.79 10.24
N GLY A 339 11.82 -23.99 11.07
CA GLY A 339 11.09 -22.79 10.62
C GLY A 339 9.83 -23.12 9.81
N VAL A 340 9.30 -24.33 9.97
CA VAL A 340 8.09 -24.74 9.24
C VAL A 340 6.91 -24.27 10.07
N PHE A 341 6.12 -23.35 9.54
CA PHE A 341 4.91 -22.86 10.17
C PHE A 341 3.74 -23.81 9.93
N GLY A 342 3.01 -24.20 10.98
CA GLY A 342 1.82 -25.02 10.81
C GLY A 342 0.97 -25.17 12.06
N ARG A 343 -0.35 -25.20 11.85
CA ARG A 343 -1.32 -25.37 12.92
C ARG A 343 -1.95 -26.77 12.87
N GLN A 344 -1.90 -27.49 13.99
CA GLN A 344 -2.65 -28.70 14.22
C GLN A 344 -4.07 -28.37 14.72
N GLY A 345 -5.06 -29.22 14.37
CA GLY A 345 -6.45 -29.05 14.81
C GLY A 345 -7.25 -28.06 13.94
N SER A 346 -8.30 -27.44 14.49
CA SER A 346 -9.06 -26.38 13.83
C SER A 346 -8.79 -25.00 14.45
N ILE A 347 -8.98 -23.92 13.68
CA ILE A 347 -8.87 -22.55 14.22
C ILE A 347 -9.87 -22.30 15.35
N TYR A 348 -11.02 -22.99 15.32
CA TYR A 348 -12.02 -22.92 16.38
C TYR A 348 -11.51 -23.48 17.70
N ASP A 349 -10.83 -24.64 17.68
CA ASP A 349 -10.30 -25.23 18.91
C ASP A 349 -9.23 -24.33 19.54
N LEU A 350 -8.43 -23.68 18.69
CA LEU A 350 -7.41 -22.72 19.09
C LEU A 350 -8.03 -21.47 19.74
N LEU A 351 -9.04 -20.86 19.11
CA LEU A 351 -9.74 -19.69 19.62
C LEU A 351 -10.55 -20.01 20.89
N SER A 352 -11.20 -21.17 20.93
CA SER A 352 -11.95 -21.65 22.10
C SER A 352 -11.02 -21.87 23.30
N ASP A 353 -9.84 -22.46 23.07
CA ASP A 353 -8.82 -22.62 24.11
C ASP A 353 -8.26 -21.27 24.61
N ALA A 354 -8.17 -20.26 23.72
CA ALA A 354 -7.79 -18.90 24.09
C ALA A 354 -8.85 -18.22 24.97
N GLU A 355 -10.13 -18.37 24.61
CA GLU A 355 -11.26 -17.87 25.41
C GLU A 355 -11.31 -18.52 26.79
N LEU A 356 -11.04 -19.83 26.89
CA LEU A 356 -10.90 -20.53 28.18
C LEU A 356 -9.73 -20.02 29.03
N LYS A 357 -8.70 -19.46 28.40
CA LYS A 357 -7.59 -18.74 29.06
C LYS A 357 -7.87 -17.25 29.24
N THR A 358 -9.15 -16.86 29.18
CA THR A 358 -9.66 -15.50 29.37
C THR A 358 -9.15 -14.48 28.35
N ALA A 359 -8.62 -14.92 27.21
CA ALA A 359 -8.22 -14.00 26.15
C ALA A 359 -9.46 -13.37 25.50
N SER A 360 -9.56 -12.05 25.57
CA SER A 360 -10.65 -11.26 24.96
C SER A 360 -10.33 -10.86 23.51
N VAL A 361 -9.04 -10.88 23.16
CA VAL A 361 -8.51 -10.59 21.83
C VAL A 361 -7.63 -11.76 21.37
N ALA A 362 -7.78 -12.17 20.11
CA ALA A 362 -6.91 -13.13 19.47
C ALA A 362 -6.26 -12.51 18.23
N VAL A 363 -4.93 -12.68 18.11
CA VAL A 363 -4.11 -12.13 17.02
C VAL A 363 -3.57 -13.28 16.19
N ASN A 364 -3.94 -13.29 14.90
CA ASN A 364 -3.47 -14.26 13.90
C ASN A 364 -2.82 -13.50 12.74
N ALA A 365 -1.48 -13.45 12.72
CA ALA A 365 -0.71 -12.67 11.75
C ALA A 365 -0.17 -13.51 10.58
N TRP A 366 -0.93 -14.52 10.14
CA TRP A 366 -0.54 -15.47 9.09
C TRP A 366 -1.72 -15.83 8.19
N GLY A 367 -1.43 -16.34 6.99
CA GLY A 367 -2.40 -16.73 5.97
C GLY A 367 -1.87 -17.80 5.02
N LEU A 368 -2.70 -18.25 4.07
CA LEU A 368 -2.31 -19.31 3.13
C LEU A 368 -1.42 -18.77 2.00
N ASN A 369 -0.31 -19.47 1.73
CA ASN A 369 0.56 -19.18 0.59
C ASN A 369 -0.14 -19.55 -0.74
N GLY A 370 -0.31 -18.56 -1.62
CA GLY A 370 -0.83 -18.76 -2.98
C GLY A 370 -2.30 -18.42 -3.21
N ASN A 371 -3.02 -17.97 -2.18
CA ASN A 371 -4.42 -17.53 -2.31
C ASN A 371 -4.66 -16.24 -1.50
N TYR A 372 -3.78 -15.25 -1.70
CA TYR A 372 -3.81 -13.96 -1.00
C TYR A 372 -5.20 -13.32 -1.11
N GLY A 373 -5.87 -13.09 0.02
CA GLY A 373 -7.19 -12.46 0.07
C GLY A 373 -8.39 -13.36 -0.30
N ALA A 374 -8.16 -14.62 -0.67
CA ALA A 374 -9.27 -15.52 -1.01
C ALA A 374 -9.97 -16.04 0.25
N TYR A 375 -11.31 -15.94 0.26
CA TYR A 375 -12.18 -16.51 1.29
C TYR A 375 -11.92 -18.02 1.44
N THR A 376 -11.33 -18.41 2.56
CA THR A 376 -11.10 -19.83 2.88
C THR A 376 -12.11 -20.32 3.91
N ALA A 377 -12.31 -21.64 3.99
CA ALA A 377 -13.19 -22.23 5.02
C ALA A 377 -12.73 -21.89 6.45
N ASP A 378 -11.45 -21.61 6.66
CA ASP A 378 -10.91 -21.13 7.93
C ASP A 378 -11.30 -19.66 8.19
N GLN A 379 -11.32 -18.79 7.17
CA GLN A 379 -11.81 -17.41 7.29
C GLN A 379 -13.33 -17.33 7.56
N ASP A 380 -14.14 -18.13 6.85
CA ASP A 380 -15.60 -18.18 7.06
C ASP A 380 -15.97 -18.62 8.50
N ARG A 381 -15.15 -19.51 9.09
CA ARG A 381 -15.31 -19.91 10.49
C ARG A 381 -14.77 -18.91 11.51
N GLN A 382 -13.75 -18.13 11.18
CA GLN A 382 -13.25 -17.03 12.02
C GLN A 382 -14.28 -15.90 12.17
N ILE A 383 -15.03 -15.59 11.11
CA ILE A 383 -15.99 -14.48 11.07
C ILE A 383 -17.29 -14.82 11.82
N ASN A 384 -17.65 -16.09 11.88
CA ASN A 384 -18.96 -16.54 12.37
C ASN A 384 -19.00 -16.91 13.87
N MET A 385 -17.89 -16.91 14.63
CA MET A 385 -17.92 -17.40 16.02
C MET A 385 -16.98 -16.70 17.02
N SER A 386 -17.52 -16.56 18.25
CA SER A 386 -16.96 -16.08 19.54
C SER A 386 -17.20 -14.58 19.86
N PRO A 387 -17.48 -14.22 21.14
CA PRO A 387 -17.46 -12.82 21.62
C PRO A 387 -16.06 -12.19 21.62
N THR A 388 -15.02 -12.97 21.35
CA THR A 388 -13.61 -12.56 21.25
C THR A 388 -13.36 -11.75 19.98
N ILE A 389 -12.67 -10.62 20.11
CA ILE A 389 -12.25 -9.81 18.95
C ILE A 389 -11.10 -10.53 18.26
N ASN A 390 -11.32 -11.00 17.02
CA ASN A 390 -10.28 -11.62 16.20
C ASN A 390 -9.66 -10.58 15.27
N ILE A 391 -8.36 -10.36 15.41
CA ILE A 391 -7.57 -9.52 14.52
C ILE A 391 -6.76 -10.46 13.63
N SER A 392 -7.31 -10.70 12.43
CA SER A 392 -6.63 -11.48 11.40
C SER A 392 -5.93 -10.54 10.42
N PHE A 393 -4.62 -10.69 10.25
CA PHE A 393 -3.85 -9.92 9.26
C PHE A 393 -3.88 -10.53 7.85
N LEU A 394 -4.89 -11.35 7.54
CA LEU A 394 -4.96 -12.14 6.31
C LEU A 394 -5.03 -11.33 5.00
N SER A 395 -5.11 -9.99 5.07
CA SER A 395 -4.77 -9.06 3.98
C SER A 395 -4.61 -7.63 4.51
N PHE A 396 -3.82 -7.42 5.57
CA PHE A 396 -3.39 -6.06 5.89
C PHE A 396 -2.28 -5.66 4.92
N ARG A 397 -2.66 -4.93 3.87
CA ARG A 397 -1.76 -4.09 3.06
C ARG A 397 -1.33 -2.82 3.83
N LEU A 398 -1.10 -2.96 5.13
CA LEU A 398 -0.74 -1.92 6.11
C LEU A 398 0.14 -2.70 7.10
N VAL A 399 1.47 -2.65 7.08
CA VAL A 399 2.36 -1.50 7.31
C VAL A 399 3.68 -1.74 6.55
N ILE A 400 3.61 -2.18 5.29
CA ILE A 400 4.75 -2.12 4.35
C ILE A 400 4.18 -1.68 3.00
N MET A 401 3.72 -0.44 2.91
CA MET A 401 3.44 0.21 1.64
C MET A 401 4.06 1.60 1.65
N GLU A 402 4.83 1.83 0.59
CA GLU A 402 5.61 3.01 0.23
C GLU A 402 5.03 4.34 0.69
N ALA A 403 5.90 5.17 1.26
CA ALA A 403 5.62 6.56 1.65
C ALA A 403 5.09 7.44 0.49
N GLN A 404 5.22 7.03 -0.77
CA GLN A 404 4.73 7.77 -1.93
C GLN A 404 3.21 7.67 -2.13
N VAL A 405 2.55 6.61 -1.66
CA VAL A 405 1.08 6.46 -1.79
C VAL A 405 0.34 7.22 -0.67
N LEU A 406 0.94 7.31 0.52
CA LEU A 406 0.37 8.03 1.66
C LEU A 406 0.26 9.54 1.40
N GLN A 407 1.18 10.11 0.61
CA GLN A 407 1.16 11.53 0.25
C GLN A 407 0.03 11.87 -0.75
N ARG A 408 -0.39 10.94 -1.61
CA ARG A 408 -1.55 11.12 -2.50
C ARG A 408 -2.89 10.99 -1.75
N LEU A 409 -2.98 10.09 -0.76
CA LEU A 409 -4.21 9.88 0.02
C LEU A 409 -4.46 10.98 1.07
N LEU A 410 -3.40 11.53 1.67
CA LEU A 410 -3.50 12.64 2.63
C LEU A 410 -4.00 13.95 2.01
N LEU A 411 -3.95 14.08 0.68
CA LEU A 411 -4.48 15.25 -0.04
C LEU A 411 -5.95 15.11 -0.44
N GLN A 412 -6.59 13.94 -0.29
CA GLN A 412 -7.96 13.71 -0.78
C GLN A 412 -8.98 13.21 0.26
N GLU A 413 -8.60 12.69 1.42
CA GLU A 413 -9.57 12.06 2.34
C GLU A 413 -9.46 12.56 3.79
N GLN A 414 -10.61 12.85 4.40
CA GLN A 414 -10.77 13.37 5.76
C GLN A 414 -10.28 12.36 6.83
N PRO A 415 -9.72 12.81 7.97
CA PRO A 415 -9.02 11.99 8.98
C PRO A 415 -9.93 11.09 9.86
N ARG A 416 -11.06 10.59 9.37
CA ARG A 416 -12.08 9.92 10.20
C ARG A 416 -12.08 8.39 10.14
N MET A 417 -11.29 7.75 9.28
CA MET A 417 -11.33 6.29 9.11
C MET A 417 -10.45 5.47 10.06
N PHE A 418 -9.47 6.07 10.75
CA PHE A 418 -8.54 5.33 11.62
C PHE A 418 -8.96 5.25 13.10
N PHE A 419 -9.90 6.11 13.53
CA PHE A 419 -10.41 6.13 14.90
C PHE A 419 -11.12 4.83 15.38
N PRO A 420 -11.86 4.07 14.55
CA PRO A 420 -12.62 2.91 15.04
C PRO A 420 -11.76 1.69 15.43
N LEU A 421 -10.57 1.52 14.86
CA LEU A 421 -9.75 0.32 15.08
C LEU A 421 -9.04 0.35 16.45
N ALA A 422 -8.47 1.50 16.82
CA ALA A 422 -7.95 1.72 18.17
C ALA A 422 -9.06 1.68 19.22
N GLN A 423 -10.26 2.18 18.91
CA GLN A 423 -11.41 2.09 19.80
C GLN A 423 -11.87 0.64 20.01
N ALA A 424 -11.84 -0.21 18.99
CA ALA A 424 -12.21 -1.62 19.11
C ALA A 424 -11.23 -2.41 20.01
N LEU A 425 -9.92 -2.13 19.94
CA LEU A 425 -8.93 -2.72 20.86
C LEU A 425 -9.07 -2.23 22.31
N MET A 426 -9.50 -0.98 22.50
CA MET A 426 -9.45 -0.28 23.79
C MET A 426 -10.80 -0.26 24.56
N VAL A 427 -11.94 -0.55 23.90
CA VAL A 427 -13.30 -0.39 24.46
C VAL A 427 -13.97 -1.72 24.85
N ALA A 428 -13.21 -2.81 25.04
CA ALA A 428 -13.75 -4.10 25.48
C ALA A 428 -14.36 -4.12 26.92
N SER A 429 -14.57 -2.96 27.55
CA SER A 429 -15.03 -2.81 28.93
C SER A 429 -16.52 -2.41 29.12
N ALA A 430 -17.37 -2.47 28.09
CA ALA A 430 -18.82 -2.21 28.24
C ALA A 430 -19.69 -3.41 27.78
N PRO A 431 -20.68 -3.87 28.57
CA PRO A 431 -21.56 -4.96 28.17
C PRO A 431 -22.61 -4.42 27.20
N ILE A 432 -22.23 -4.28 25.92
CA ILE A 432 -23.14 -3.89 24.85
C ILE A 432 -23.13 -5.00 23.81
N HIS A 433 -24.18 -5.82 23.82
CA HIS A 433 -24.55 -6.68 22.70
C HIS A 433 -24.88 -5.82 21.46
N ARG A 434 -23.88 -5.39 20.70
CA ARG A 434 -24.05 -4.91 19.32
C ARG A 434 -22.98 -5.51 18.44
N LYS A 435 -23.41 -6.32 17.48
CA LYS A 435 -22.60 -6.75 16.33
C LYS A 435 -22.19 -5.50 15.55
N VAL A 436 -20.90 -5.29 15.36
CA VAL A 436 -20.37 -4.29 14.41
C VAL A 436 -19.94 -5.05 13.17
N GLN A 437 -20.66 -4.84 12.08
CA GLN A 437 -20.33 -5.31 10.73
C GLN A 437 -19.61 -4.15 10.03
N LEU A 438 -18.36 -4.35 9.63
CA LEU A 438 -17.68 -3.50 8.65
C LEU A 438 -17.47 -4.36 7.40
N SER A 439 -18.40 -4.26 6.45
CA SER A 439 -18.18 -4.65 5.07
C SER A 439 -17.87 -3.38 4.29
N MET A 440 -16.65 -3.25 3.75
CA MET A 440 -16.45 -2.32 2.64
C MET A 440 -16.89 -3.05 1.38
N GLU A 441 -17.91 -2.52 0.71
CA GLU A 441 -18.22 -2.86 -0.67
C GLU A 441 -17.00 -2.55 -1.55
N GLU A 442 -16.72 -3.43 -2.50
CA GLU A 442 -15.74 -3.23 -3.56
C GLU A 442 -16.04 -1.91 -4.29
N LEU A 443 -15.22 -0.89 -4.05
CA LEU A 443 -15.10 0.23 -4.98
C LEU A 443 -14.30 -0.26 -6.18
N ASN A 444 -15.02 -0.73 -7.21
CA ASN A 444 -14.48 -0.84 -8.56
C ASN A 444 -14.09 0.56 -9.04
N LEU A 445 -12.79 0.83 -9.06
CA LEU A 445 -12.22 1.92 -9.85
C LEU A 445 -11.91 1.35 -11.24
N ILE A 446 -12.71 1.79 -12.22
CA ILE A 446 -12.34 1.80 -13.64
C ILE A 446 -11.34 2.93 -13.86
#